data_AF-A0A919MI58-F1
#
_entry.id   AF-A0A919MI58-F1
#
_cell.length_a   1.000
_cell.length_b   1.000
_cell.length_c   1.000
_cell.angle_alpha   90.00
_cell.angle_beta   90.00
_cell.angle_gamma   90.00
#
_symmetry.space_group_name_H-M   'P 1'
#
loop_
_entity.id
_entity.type
_entity.pdbx_description
1 polymer ?
#
loop_
_entity_poly.entity_id
_entity_poly.type
_entity_poly.pdbx_seq_one_letter_code
_entity_poly.pdbx_strand_id
1 'polypeptide(L)'
;MIDKFFLAEPGTSAGDTAGARVLWSGRCAVAEYAFEEPSSLPRWTLPEETEVFVTDDRVIYRDAATGSTGDLPWPWPQHLRVQPGNRDSGRSATVTQIQLVCAGPSGTFPALVFAGGDIATVGDADRLANVLRQAIARYRVEHAAELGIPAPQVRMLSRLVIGPEFSNYQGGEGQTVSLLGSVAVTPARKPQPQPSYSASAAVPASASEWSAPASEWATPAAGTAWPVADDPGFGTTPPQVPRPGFDSAAGVRPAQPADAATLRGTPDLAARAADLAARVANLVAGRDFGQPQSTNLSAYLGGPGEQPDRAEQVRRTAARLAANSARNRGLNQRRSVDDELGSARPI
;
A
#
# COMPACT_ATOMS: atom_id res chain seq x y z
N MET A 1 -26.67 12.80 5.18
CA MET A 1 -25.39 13.20 5.81
C MET A 1 -24.40 12.12 5.42
N ILE A 2 -23.40 12.45 4.61
CA ILE A 2 -22.39 11.48 4.14
C ILE A 2 -21.43 11.28 5.30
N ASP A 3 -21.35 10.05 5.82
CA ASP A 3 -20.42 9.73 6.88
C ASP A 3 -18.99 9.89 6.34
N LYS A 4 -18.22 10.79 6.94
CA LYS A 4 -16.79 10.97 6.66
C LYS A 4 -16.02 10.09 7.64
N PHE A 5 -15.25 9.13 7.14
CA PHE A 5 -14.59 8.17 8.02
C PHE A 5 -13.23 8.65 8.52
N PHE A 6 -12.52 9.44 7.72
CA PHE A 6 -11.12 9.77 8.02
C PHE A 6 -10.90 11.27 8.25
N LEU A 7 -11.85 12.13 7.87
CA LEU A 7 -11.77 13.57 8.14
C LEU A 7 -12.15 13.86 9.59
N ALA A 8 -11.34 14.64 10.30
CA ALA A 8 -11.68 15.08 11.65
C ALA A 8 -12.89 16.04 11.63
N GLU A 9 -13.69 16.00 12.70
CA GLU A 9 -14.76 16.97 12.90
C GLU A 9 -14.17 18.39 13.04
N PRO A 10 -14.82 19.43 12.51
CA PRO A 10 -14.34 20.81 12.62
C PRO A 10 -14.05 21.20 14.07
N GLY A 11 -12.83 21.67 14.34
CA GLY A 11 -12.39 22.04 15.69
C GLY A 11 -11.74 20.90 16.49
N THR A 12 -11.73 19.66 15.97
CA THR A 12 -10.90 18.58 16.50
C THR A 12 -9.60 18.56 15.69
N SER A 13 -8.46 18.81 16.34
CA SER A 13 -7.16 18.60 15.72
C SER A 13 -6.96 17.10 15.51
N ALA A 14 -6.73 16.65 14.27
CA ALA A 14 -6.09 15.35 14.06
C ALA A 14 -4.83 15.28 14.93
N GLY A 15 -4.57 14.13 15.55
CA GLY A 15 -3.57 13.98 16.60
C GLY A 15 -2.23 14.63 16.22
N ASP A 16 -1.62 15.35 17.17
CA ASP A 16 -0.30 15.93 16.95
C ASP A 16 0.72 14.81 16.72
N THR A 17 1.66 15.04 15.80
CA THR A 17 2.85 14.20 15.61
C THR A 17 3.81 14.24 16.82
N ALA A 18 3.56 15.11 17.80
CA ALA A 18 4.35 15.24 19.02
C ALA A 18 4.53 13.89 19.75
N GLY A 19 5.70 13.29 19.58
CA GLY A 19 6.11 12.03 20.20
C GLY A 19 6.03 10.80 19.29
N ALA A 20 5.34 10.88 18.15
CA ALA A 20 5.27 9.80 17.17
C ALA A 20 6.50 9.81 16.25
N ARG A 21 6.99 8.62 15.89
CA ARG A 21 8.12 8.52 14.97
C ARG A 21 7.63 8.68 13.53
N VAL A 22 8.02 9.78 12.88
CA VAL A 22 7.74 9.99 11.45
C VAL A 22 8.61 9.04 10.61
N LEU A 23 7.96 8.19 9.83
CA LEU A 23 8.57 7.24 8.89
C LEU A 23 8.67 7.81 7.47
N TRP A 24 7.72 8.67 7.11
CA TRP A 24 7.71 9.41 5.86
C TRP A 24 6.91 10.71 6.02
N SER A 25 7.31 11.75 5.30
CA SER A 25 6.59 13.02 5.21
C SER A 25 6.68 13.55 3.79
N GLY A 26 5.59 14.09 3.27
CA GLY A 26 5.54 14.71 1.95
C GLY A 26 4.20 15.42 1.71
N ARG A 27 4.01 15.89 0.49
CA ARG A 27 2.78 16.54 0.03
C ARG A 27 2.13 15.75 -1.08
N CYS A 28 0.84 15.47 -0.96
CA CYS A 28 0.07 14.81 -2.01
C CYS A 28 -1.42 15.05 -1.83
N ALA A 29 -2.20 14.90 -2.91
CA ALA A 29 -3.64 14.95 -2.83
C ALA A 29 -4.15 13.76 -2.00
N VAL A 30 -5.15 14.02 -1.17
CA VAL A 30 -5.77 13.02 -0.30
C VAL A 30 -7.26 12.99 -0.60
N ALA A 31 -7.83 11.80 -0.76
CA ALA A 31 -9.26 11.66 -1.01
C ALA A 31 -9.84 10.47 -0.26
N GLU A 32 -11.11 10.57 0.12
CA GLU A 32 -11.87 9.43 0.61
C GLU A 32 -12.79 8.92 -0.49
N TYR A 33 -12.74 7.62 -0.74
CA TYR A 33 -13.66 6.90 -1.61
C TYR A 33 -14.49 5.94 -0.77
N ALA A 34 -15.67 5.59 -1.26
CA ALA A 34 -16.43 4.45 -0.73
C ALA A 34 -16.83 3.54 -1.88
N PHE A 35 -16.31 2.31 -1.86
CA PHE A 35 -16.54 1.32 -2.91
C PHE A 35 -17.90 0.61 -2.76
N GLU A 36 -18.96 1.35 -2.46
CA GLU A 36 -20.34 0.84 -2.33
C GLU A 36 -21.10 0.85 -3.67
N GLU A 37 -20.68 1.72 -4.61
CA GLU A 37 -21.34 1.92 -5.90
C GLU A 37 -20.40 1.77 -7.10
N PRO A 38 -20.90 1.33 -8.27
CA PRO A 38 -20.10 1.09 -9.48
C PRO A 38 -19.47 2.34 -10.11
N SER A 39 -19.70 3.53 -9.56
CA SER A 39 -19.04 4.78 -9.92
C SER A 39 -18.76 5.60 -8.66
N SER A 40 -17.79 5.16 -7.85
CA SER A 40 -17.43 5.87 -6.63
C SER A 40 -16.63 7.13 -6.97
N LEU A 41 -17.35 8.24 -7.10
CA LEU A 41 -16.74 9.57 -6.97
C LEU A 41 -16.16 9.69 -5.55
N PRO A 42 -15.08 10.46 -5.37
CA PRO A 42 -14.58 10.73 -4.04
C PRO A 42 -15.65 11.43 -3.20
N ARG A 43 -15.81 11.00 -1.95
CA ARG A 43 -16.68 11.67 -0.95
C ARG A 43 -16.16 13.05 -0.60
N TRP A 44 -14.83 13.18 -0.56
CA TRP A 44 -14.13 14.45 -0.43
C TRP A 44 -12.71 14.31 -0.99
N THR A 45 -12.11 15.45 -1.33
CA THR A 45 -10.74 15.56 -1.83
C THR A 45 -10.04 16.75 -1.21
N LEU A 46 -8.76 16.60 -0.90
CA LEU A 46 -7.82 17.65 -0.51
C LEU A 46 -6.75 17.77 -1.62
N PRO A 47 -6.20 18.98 -1.83
CA PRO A 47 -5.34 19.28 -2.98
C PRO A 47 -3.92 18.70 -2.83
N GLU A 48 -3.09 18.78 -3.88
CA GLU A 48 -1.74 18.20 -3.91
C GLU A 48 -0.76 18.80 -2.89
N GLU A 49 -1.06 19.98 -2.36
CA GLU A 49 -0.29 20.66 -1.33
C GLU A 49 -0.57 20.14 0.10
N THR A 50 -1.49 19.20 0.27
CA THR A 50 -1.84 18.61 1.57
C THR A 50 -0.63 17.91 2.16
N GLU A 51 -0.24 18.29 3.37
CA GLU A 51 0.87 17.68 4.10
C GLU A 51 0.43 16.34 4.66
N VAL A 52 1.21 15.29 4.43
CA VAL A 52 0.93 13.92 4.85
C VAL A 52 2.13 13.37 5.60
N PHE A 53 1.86 12.78 6.77
CA PHE A 53 2.85 12.17 7.65
C PHE A 53 2.46 10.73 7.91
N VAL A 54 3.36 9.79 7.63
CA VAL A 54 3.21 8.38 7.99
C VAL A 54 4.01 8.13 9.25
N THR A 55 3.34 7.72 10.32
CA THR A 55 3.96 7.42 11.63
C THR A 55 3.97 5.92 11.89
N ASP A 56 4.47 5.54 13.06
CA ASP A 56 4.45 4.19 13.59
C ASP A 56 3.05 3.67 13.95
N ASP A 57 2.05 4.53 14.14
CA ASP A 57 0.71 4.16 14.57
C ASP A 57 -0.44 4.57 13.62
N ARG A 58 -0.22 5.56 12.73
CA ARG A 58 -1.25 6.07 11.81
C ARG A 58 -0.65 6.86 10.63
N VAL A 59 -1.50 7.28 9.70
CA VAL A 59 -1.20 8.40 8.79
C VAL A 59 -1.99 9.62 9.23
N ILE A 60 -1.36 10.78 9.21
CA ILE A 60 -1.96 12.07 9.53
C ILE A 60 -1.85 12.94 8.29
N TYR A 61 -2.90 13.72 8.00
CA TYR A 61 -2.87 14.68 6.91
C TYR A 61 -3.49 16.02 7.30
N ARG A 62 -2.95 17.09 6.73
CA ARG A 62 -3.34 18.46 7.00
C ARG A 62 -3.27 19.30 5.73
N ASP A 63 -4.39 19.93 5.39
CA ASP A 63 -4.41 20.98 4.38
C ASP A 63 -4.27 22.35 5.06
N ALA A 64 -3.19 23.05 4.74
CA ALA A 64 -2.92 24.38 5.28
C ALA A 64 -3.91 25.44 4.77
N ALA A 65 -4.48 25.27 3.57
CA ALA A 65 -5.37 26.26 2.97
C ALA A 65 -6.75 26.26 3.63
N THR A 66 -7.35 25.07 3.82
CA THR A 66 -8.66 24.95 4.45
C THR A 66 -8.60 24.73 5.96
N GLY A 67 -7.43 24.38 6.50
CA GLY A 67 -7.28 23.93 7.89
C GLY A 67 -7.87 22.53 8.13
N SER A 68 -8.29 21.83 7.08
CA SER A 68 -8.83 20.47 7.20
C SER A 68 -7.74 19.50 7.66
N THR A 69 -8.08 18.63 8.61
CA THR A 69 -7.17 17.60 9.10
C THR A 69 -7.89 16.26 9.17
N GLY A 70 -7.12 15.18 9.20
CA GLY A 70 -7.62 13.84 9.44
C GLY A 70 -6.50 12.85 9.71
N ASP A 71 -6.88 11.66 10.15
CA ASP A 71 -5.95 10.57 10.40
C ASP A 71 -6.58 9.20 10.08
N LEU A 72 -5.72 8.23 9.80
CA LEU A 72 -6.10 6.83 9.59
C LEU A 72 -5.18 5.91 10.41
N PRO A 73 -5.70 5.33 11.52
CA PRO A 73 -4.97 4.39 12.37
C PRO A 73 -4.66 3.03 11.69
N TRP A 74 -3.49 2.46 12.01
CA TRP A 74 -3.03 1.16 11.48
C TRP A 74 -3.85 -0.10 11.82
N PRO A 75 -4.71 -0.12 12.85
CA PRO A 75 -5.68 -1.20 12.99
C PRO A 75 -6.63 -1.35 11.79
N TRP A 76 -6.95 -0.29 11.05
CA TRP A 76 -8.11 -0.32 10.12
C TRP A 76 -7.84 -0.83 8.70
N PRO A 77 -6.72 -0.52 8.02
CA PRO A 77 -6.54 -0.87 6.60
C PRO A 77 -6.54 -2.39 6.36
N GLN A 78 -7.46 -2.87 5.52
CA GLN A 78 -7.53 -4.27 5.11
C GLN A 78 -6.72 -4.55 3.84
N HIS A 79 -6.68 -3.59 2.92
CA HIS A 79 -5.91 -3.72 1.68
C HIS A 79 -5.11 -2.46 1.40
N LEU A 80 -3.90 -2.65 0.87
CA LEU A 80 -3.09 -1.60 0.27
C LEU A 80 -3.01 -1.88 -1.23
N ARG A 81 -3.43 -0.91 -2.05
CA ARG A 81 -3.40 -0.99 -3.51
C ARG A 81 -2.52 0.10 -4.08
N VAL A 82 -1.72 -0.24 -5.08
CA VAL A 82 -0.97 0.71 -5.90
C VAL A 82 -1.48 0.59 -7.32
N GLN A 83 -2.02 1.68 -7.85
CA GLN A 83 -2.53 1.77 -9.22
C GLN A 83 -1.62 2.70 -10.02
N PRO A 84 -0.74 2.15 -10.87
CA PRO A 84 0.11 2.93 -11.75
C PRO A 84 -0.76 3.76 -12.68
N GLY A 85 -0.41 5.03 -12.81
CA GLY A 85 -1.01 5.89 -13.81
C GLY A 85 -1.02 5.24 -15.20
N ASN A 86 -2.16 5.24 -15.88
CA ASN A 86 -2.27 4.76 -17.25
C ASN A 86 -1.83 5.88 -18.22
N ARG A 87 -0.99 5.51 -19.20
CA ARG A 87 -0.71 6.33 -20.37
C ARG A 87 -1.67 5.93 -21.49
N ASP A 88 -2.92 6.38 -21.42
CA ASP A 88 -3.81 6.17 -22.56
C ASP A 88 -3.40 7.09 -23.73
N SER A 89 -2.91 6.45 -24.79
CA SER A 89 -2.85 6.88 -26.20
C SER A 89 -2.99 8.39 -26.45
N GLY A 90 -1.96 9.17 -26.09
CA GLY A 90 -1.84 10.59 -26.45
C GLY A 90 -2.26 11.60 -25.39
N ARG A 91 -2.70 11.17 -24.20
CA ARG A 91 -2.90 12.06 -23.03
C ARG A 91 -1.72 11.95 -22.05
N SER A 92 -1.49 13.03 -21.28
CA SER A 92 -0.59 12.96 -20.12
C SER A 92 -1.01 11.80 -19.24
N ALA A 93 -0.04 11.03 -18.74
CA ALA A 93 -0.31 9.85 -17.91
C ALA A 93 -1.25 10.23 -16.76
N THR A 94 -2.23 9.38 -16.43
CA THR A 94 -2.97 9.58 -15.18
C THR A 94 -2.00 9.49 -14.01
N VAL A 95 -2.32 10.15 -12.90
CA VAL A 95 -1.45 10.18 -11.73
C VAL A 95 -1.46 8.80 -11.05
N THR A 96 -0.31 8.35 -10.56
CA THR A 96 -0.22 7.11 -9.80
C THR A 96 -0.96 7.26 -8.47
N GLN A 97 -1.76 6.27 -8.10
CA GLN A 97 -2.60 6.31 -6.91
C GLN A 97 -2.22 5.20 -5.93
N ILE A 98 -2.23 5.53 -4.64
CA ILE A 98 -2.12 4.56 -3.54
C ILE A 98 -3.44 4.57 -2.80
N GLN A 99 -4.01 3.39 -2.51
CA GLN A 99 -5.31 3.27 -1.83
C GLN A 99 -5.18 2.37 -0.59
N LEU A 100 -5.57 2.89 0.57
CA LEU A 100 -5.75 2.15 1.82
C LEU A 100 -7.23 1.85 2.01
N VAL A 101 -7.64 0.63 1.69
CA VAL A 101 -9.04 0.19 1.80
C VAL A 101 -9.29 -0.39 3.18
N CYS A 102 -10.31 0.09 3.87
CA CYS A 102 -10.71 -0.35 5.20
C CYS A 102 -12.05 -1.10 5.14
N ALA A 103 -12.29 -1.99 6.11
CA ALA A 103 -13.59 -2.63 6.28
C ALA A 103 -14.50 -1.67 7.06
N GLY A 104 -15.50 -1.10 6.39
CA GLY A 104 -16.47 -0.18 6.98
C GLY A 104 -17.68 -0.90 7.60
N PRO A 105 -18.56 -0.15 8.28
CA PRO A 105 -19.81 -0.69 8.80
C PRO A 105 -20.72 -1.15 7.64
N SER A 106 -21.62 -2.10 7.91
CA SER A 106 -22.65 -2.54 6.94
C SER A 106 -22.11 -3.08 5.60
N GLY A 107 -20.87 -3.58 5.57
CA GLY A 107 -20.25 -4.13 4.36
C GLY A 107 -19.72 -3.08 3.38
N THR A 108 -19.54 -1.84 3.86
CA THR A 108 -18.94 -0.75 3.09
C THR A 108 -17.42 -0.84 3.08
N PHE A 109 -16.77 -0.23 2.10
CA PHE A 109 -15.31 -0.27 1.96
C PHE A 109 -14.77 1.15 1.74
N PRO A 110 -14.68 1.97 2.80
CA PRO A 110 -14.07 3.28 2.70
C PRO A 110 -12.57 3.13 2.41
N ALA A 111 -12.04 4.00 1.56
CA ALA A 111 -10.64 3.99 1.19
C ALA A 111 -10.05 5.38 1.21
N LEU A 112 -8.88 5.50 1.85
CA LEU A 112 -8.06 6.70 1.79
C LEU A 112 -7.10 6.59 0.61
N VAL A 113 -7.12 7.57 -0.27
CA VAL A 113 -6.36 7.57 -1.52
C VAL A 113 -5.36 8.72 -1.54
N PHE A 114 -4.12 8.41 -1.92
CA PHE A 114 -3.03 9.36 -2.11
C PHE A 114 -2.64 9.44 -3.58
N ALA A 115 -2.43 10.64 -4.11
CA ALA A 115 -2.00 10.85 -5.49
C ALA A 115 -1.31 12.21 -5.66
N GLY A 116 -0.41 12.35 -6.64
CA GLY A 116 0.16 13.64 -7.02
C GLY A 116 1.16 14.20 -6.01
N GLY A 117 1.56 15.46 -6.18
CA GLY A 117 2.61 16.08 -5.36
C GLY A 117 3.93 15.29 -5.39
N ASP A 118 4.43 14.91 -4.22
CA ASP A 118 5.64 14.11 -4.04
C ASP A 118 5.49 12.64 -4.51
N ILE A 119 4.28 12.22 -4.87
CA ILE A 119 3.97 10.91 -5.49
C ILE A 119 3.84 11.06 -7.01
N ALA A 120 4.79 11.78 -7.62
CA ALA A 120 4.74 12.11 -9.04
C ALA A 120 5.02 10.91 -9.96
N THR A 121 5.84 9.96 -9.51
CA THR A 121 6.24 8.79 -10.30
C THR A 121 5.75 7.48 -9.69
N VAL A 122 5.75 6.41 -10.49
CA VAL A 122 5.47 5.05 -10.01
C VAL A 122 6.48 4.62 -8.93
N GLY A 123 7.76 5.03 -9.07
CA GLY A 123 8.78 4.74 -8.07
C GLY A 123 8.56 5.46 -6.74
N ASP A 124 8.04 6.70 -6.76
CA ASP A 124 7.64 7.41 -5.54
C ASP A 124 6.48 6.69 -4.85
N ALA A 125 5.49 6.26 -5.63
CA ALA A 125 4.35 5.52 -5.10
C ALA A 125 4.76 4.18 -4.50
N ASP A 126 5.65 3.43 -5.15
CA ASP A 126 6.15 2.16 -4.64
C ASP A 126 6.93 2.35 -3.33
N ARG A 127 7.75 3.41 -3.23
CA ARG A 127 8.45 3.76 -1.98
C ARG A 127 7.46 4.03 -0.84
N LEU A 128 6.47 4.89 -1.06
CA LEU A 128 5.48 5.20 -0.03
C LEU A 128 4.62 3.97 0.33
N ALA A 129 4.20 3.18 -0.66
CA ALA A 129 3.46 1.94 -0.42
C ALA A 129 4.25 0.95 0.43
N ASN A 130 5.57 0.84 0.21
CA ASN A 130 6.43 0.01 1.05
C ASN A 130 6.53 0.54 2.49
N VAL A 131 6.65 1.87 2.68
CA VAL A 131 6.63 2.48 4.03
C VAL A 131 5.30 2.18 4.73
N LEU A 132 4.17 2.40 4.06
CA LEU A 132 2.83 2.11 4.61
C LEU A 132 2.67 0.64 4.98
N ARG A 133 3.07 -0.27 4.09
CA ARG A 133 3.04 -1.72 4.33
C ARG A 133 3.83 -2.10 5.57
N GLN A 134 5.06 -1.59 5.69
CA GLN A 134 5.95 -1.90 6.81
C GLN A 134 5.42 -1.30 8.13
N ALA A 135 4.94 -0.06 8.10
CA ALA A 135 4.36 0.62 9.27
C ALA A 135 3.16 -0.17 9.82
N ILE A 136 2.20 -0.52 8.95
CA ILE A 136 1.01 -1.28 9.34
C ILE A 136 1.39 -2.67 9.85
N ALA A 137 2.27 -3.38 9.15
CA ALA A 137 2.69 -4.71 9.56
C ALA A 137 3.41 -4.69 10.92
N ARG A 138 4.31 -3.72 11.13
CA ARG A 138 5.03 -3.55 12.40
C ARG A 138 4.08 -3.25 13.55
N TYR A 139 3.19 -2.27 13.37
CA TYR A 139 2.19 -1.92 14.38
C TYR A 139 1.36 -3.14 14.81
N ARG A 140 0.90 -3.95 13.85
CA ARG A 140 0.07 -5.13 14.14
C ARG A 140 0.84 -6.28 14.78
N VAL A 141 2.14 -6.39 14.55
CA VAL A 141 2.99 -7.35 15.25
C VAL A 141 3.17 -6.92 16.71
N GLU A 142 3.43 -5.63 16.95
CA GLU A 142 3.63 -5.06 18.28
C GLU A 142 2.34 -5.11 19.12
N HIS A 143 1.17 -4.89 18.52
CA HIS A 143 -0.14 -4.86 19.18
C HIS A 143 -0.98 -6.12 18.93
N ALA A 144 -0.35 -7.24 18.56
CA ALA A 144 -1.06 -8.45 18.14
C ALA A 144 -2.04 -8.99 19.19
N ALA A 145 -1.68 -8.93 20.47
CA ALA A 145 -2.51 -9.40 21.57
C ALA A 145 -3.79 -8.57 21.73
N GLU A 146 -3.66 -7.24 21.64
CA GLU A 146 -4.77 -6.28 21.75
C GLU A 146 -5.74 -6.40 20.57
N LEU A 147 -5.19 -6.62 19.38
CA LEU A 147 -5.96 -6.81 18.14
C LEU A 147 -6.52 -8.24 17.99
N GLY A 148 -6.22 -9.15 18.92
CA GLY A 148 -6.67 -10.54 18.85
C GLY A 148 -6.09 -11.33 17.67
N ILE A 149 -4.90 -10.96 17.17
CA ILE A 149 -4.27 -11.59 16.01
C ILE A 149 -3.60 -12.90 16.45
N PRO A 150 -4.00 -14.06 15.89
CA PRO A 150 -3.40 -15.34 16.24
C PRO A 150 -1.90 -15.41 15.91
N ALA A 151 -1.11 -16.09 16.74
CA ALA A 151 0.33 -16.23 16.55
C ALA A 151 0.78 -16.72 15.14
N PRO A 152 0.06 -17.64 14.46
CA PRO A 152 0.37 -18.00 13.07
C PRO A 152 0.28 -16.80 12.11
N GLN A 153 -0.70 -15.91 12.29
CA GLN A 153 -0.87 -14.71 11.48
C GLN A 153 0.19 -13.65 11.80
N VAL A 154 0.60 -13.51 13.08
CA VAL A 154 1.72 -12.62 13.46
C VAL A 154 3.01 -13.02 12.74
N ARG A 155 3.29 -14.33 12.61
CA ARG A 155 4.44 -14.83 11.83
C ARG A 155 4.33 -14.48 10.35
N MET A 156 3.12 -14.49 9.78
CA MET A 156 2.90 -14.05 8.40
C MET A 156 3.09 -12.53 8.25
N LEU A 157 2.59 -11.73 9.18
CA LEU A 157 2.79 -10.27 9.22
C LEU A 157 4.27 -9.89 9.35
N SER A 158 5.04 -10.64 10.14
CA SER A 158 6.49 -10.44 10.25
C SER A 158 7.19 -10.59 8.89
N ARG A 159 6.67 -11.45 8.00
CA ARG A 159 7.16 -11.56 6.62
C ARG A 159 6.75 -10.36 5.76
N LEU A 160 5.69 -9.62 6.10
CA LEU A 160 5.34 -8.37 5.42
C LEU A 160 6.18 -7.18 5.89
N VAL A 161 6.89 -7.28 7.01
CA VAL A 161 7.90 -6.27 7.39
C VAL A 161 9.13 -6.39 6.49
N ILE A 162 9.50 -7.63 6.12
CA ILE A 162 10.70 -7.96 5.32
C ILE A 162 10.33 -8.33 3.87
N GLY A 163 9.04 -8.32 3.56
CA GLY A 163 8.50 -8.96 2.36
C GLY A 163 8.87 -8.25 1.07
N PRO A 164 8.62 -8.90 -0.09
CA PRO A 164 8.93 -8.34 -1.39
C PRO A 164 8.31 -6.95 -1.52
N GLU A 165 9.11 -6.04 -2.07
CA GLU A 165 8.72 -4.65 -2.26
C GLU A 165 7.73 -4.53 -3.41
N PHE A 166 6.85 -3.53 -3.33
CA PHE A 166 6.10 -3.09 -4.50
C PHE A 166 7.08 -2.73 -5.61
N SER A 167 6.84 -3.27 -6.80
CA SER A 167 7.66 -3.06 -7.99
C SER A 167 6.73 -2.97 -9.20
N ASN A 168 6.12 -1.79 -9.36
CA ASN A 168 5.21 -1.50 -10.43
C ASN A 168 5.94 -0.82 -11.61
N TYR A 169 5.26 -0.79 -12.75
CA TYR A 169 5.69 -0.04 -13.92
C TYR A 169 4.53 0.80 -14.46
N GLN A 170 4.85 1.90 -15.13
CA GLN A 170 3.85 2.82 -15.66
C GLN A 170 2.94 2.12 -16.67
N GLY A 171 1.62 2.28 -16.52
CA GLY A 171 0.61 1.58 -17.33
C GLY A 171 0.44 0.08 -17.02
N GLY A 172 1.05 -0.44 -15.94
CA GLY A 172 0.81 -1.80 -15.46
C GLY A 172 -0.54 -1.96 -14.77
N GLU A 173 -0.94 -3.21 -14.50
CA GLU A 173 -2.21 -3.55 -13.81
C GLU A 173 -2.27 -3.05 -12.35
N GLY A 174 -1.13 -2.68 -11.79
CA GLY A 174 -0.97 -2.37 -10.38
C GLY A 174 -0.88 -3.60 -9.49
N GLN A 175 -0.76 -3.36 -8.20
CA GLN A 175 -0.56 -4.41 -7.19
C GLN A 175 -1.48 -4.17 -6.00
N THR A 176 -2.02 -5.25 -5.46
CA THR A 176 -2.86 -5.23 -4.25
C THR A 176 -2.29 -6.21 -3.23
N VAL A 177 -2.11 -5.74 -2.00
CA VAL A 177 -1.65 -6.55 -0.86
C VAL A 177 -2.73 -6.56 0.21
N SER A 178 -3.07 -7.76 0.70
CA SER A 178 -3.95 -7.93 1.86
C SER A 178 -3.17 -7.80 3.16
N LEU A 179 -3.66 -6.96 4.05
CA LEU A 179 -3.07 -6.66 5.34
C LEU A 179 -3.83 -7.43 6.43
N LEU A 180 -3.23 -8.49 6.95
CA LEU A 180 -3.86 -9.36 7.97
C LEU A 180 -4.08 -8.64 9.30
N GLY A 181 -5.12 -9.00 10.04
CA GLY A 181 -5.41 -8.42 11.36
C GLY A 181 -6.06 -7.04 11.32
N SER A 182 -6.76 -6.70 10.24
CA SER A 182 -7.55 -5.47 10.15
C SER A 182 -8.77 -5.53 11.06
N VAL A 183 -9.04 -4.43 11.75
CA VAL A 183 -10.25 -4.19 12.54
C VAL A 183 -11.22 -3.33 11.73
N ALA A 184 -12.52 -3.61 11.85
CA ALA A 184 -13.54 -2.81 11.18
C ALA A 184 -13.53 -1.36 11.68
N VAL A 185 -13.71 -0.41 10.76
CA VAL A 185 -13.90 1.00 11.08
C VAL A 185 -15.23 1.12 11.82
N THR A 186 -15.17 1.58 13.06
CA THR A 186 -16.38 1.94 13.79
C THR A 186 -16.82 3.32 13.30
N PRO A 187 -18.07 3.52 12.87
CA PRO A 187 -18.54 4.85 12.52
C PRO A 187 -18.39 5.76 13.74
N ALA A 188 -17.99 7.01 13.51
CA ALA A 188 -18.01 8.03 14.55
C ALA A 188 -19.39 7.99 15.21
N ARG A 189 -19.43 7.69 16.52
CA ARG A 189 -20.68 7.58 17.25
C ARG A 189 -21.40 8.92 17.09
N LYS A 190 -22.49 8.95 16.32
CA LYS A 190 -23.34 10.14 16.21
C LYS A 190 -23.60 10.62 17.64
N PRO A 191 -23.32 11.90 17.96
CA PRO A 191 -23.58 12.42 19.29
C PRO A 191 -25.04 12.11 19.59
N GLN A 192 -25.25 11.16 20.50
CA GLN A 192 -26.58 10.80 20.94
C GLN A 192 -27.15 12.11 21.49
N PRO A 193 -28.29 12.60 20.96
CA PRO A 193 -28.84 13.87 21.41
C PRO A 193 -28.93 13.77 22.92
N GLN A 194 -28.14 14.59 23.63
CA GLN A 194 -28.20 14.63 25.08
C GLN A 194 -29.68 14.83 25.38
N PRO A 195 -30.31 13.97 26.22
CA PRO A 195 -31.67 14.23 26.64
C PRO A 195 -31.62 15.65 27.20
N SER A 196 -32.31 16.57 26.53
CA SER A 196 -32.48 17.91 27.02
C SER A 196 -33.22 17.72 28.33
N TYR A 197 -32.47 17.67 29.44
CA TYR A 197 -33.00 17.88 30.75
C TYR A 197 -33.52 19.30 30.69
N SER A 198 -34.78 19.44 30.29
CA SER A 198 -35.57 20.60 30.62
C SER A 198 -35.43 20.71 32.12
N ALA A 199 -34.62 21.68 32.56
CA ALA A 199 -34.56 22.08 33.94
C ALA A 199 -35.99 22.45 34.32
N SER A 200 -36.70 21.48 34.90
CA SER A 200 -38.00 21.71 35.50
C SER A 200 -37.76 22.80 36.53
N ALA A 201 -38.34 23.96 36.30
CA ALA A 201 -38.15 25.17 37.09
C ALA A 201 -38.15 24.80 38.57
N ALA A 202 -36.99 24.95 39.20
CA ALA A 202 -36.86 24.78 40.63
C ALA A 202 -37.77 25.81 41.29
N VAL A 203 -38.79 25.31 41.99
CA VAL A 203 -39.54 26.07 42.98
C VAL A 203 -38.51 26.62 43.98
N PRO A 204 -38.56 27.91 44.34
CA PRO A 204 -37.59 28.48 45.27
C PRO A 204 -37.76 27.83 46.66
N ALA A 205 -36.84 26.93 47.00
CA ALA A 205 -36.71 26.41 48.35
C ALA A 205 -35.97 27.44 49.20
N SER A 206 -36.65 27.90 50.25
CA SER A 206 -36.17 28.85 51.25
C SER A 206 -34.77 28.53 51.76
N ALA A 207 -33.97 29.59 51.87
CA ALA A 207 -32.67 29.60 52.51
C ALA A 207 -32.75 29.01 53.92
N SER A 208 -32.06 27.90 54.15
CA SER A 208 -31.68 27.43 55.48
C SER A 208 -30.18 27.55 55.56
N GLU A 209 -29.72 28.53 56.35
CA GLU A 209 -28.34 28.67 56.79
C GLU A 209 -27.88 27.36 57.42
N TRP A 210 -26.87 26.73 56.82
CA TRP A 210 -26.06 25.71 57.47
C TRP A 210 -24.64 26.25 57.60
N SER A 211 -24.29 26.58 58.84
CA SER A 211 -22.95 26.92 59.29
C SER A 211 -22.00 25.72 59.09
N ALA A 212 -20.90 25.95 58.36
CA ALA A 212 -19.78 25.02 58.32
C ALA A 212 -18.83 25.28 59.51
N PRO A 213 -18.40 24.27 60.28
CA PRO A 213 -17.25 24.42 61.16
C PRO A 213 -15.95 24.39 60.33
N ALA A 214 -15.02 25.25 60.73
CA ALA A 214 -13.66 25.29 60.23
C ALA A 214 -12.94 23.97 60.52
N SER A 215 -12.41 23.32 59.49
CA SER A 215 -11.50 22.20 59.65
C SER A 215 -10.07 22.66 59.46
N GLU A 216 -9.29 22.39 60.50
CA GLU A 216 -7.89 22.69 60.68
C GLU A 216 -6.97 22.04 59.64
N TRP A 217 -5.98 22.85 59.31
CA TRP A 217 -4.67 22.55 58.78
C TRP A 217 -4.11 21.19 59.23
N ALA A 218 -3.94 20.28 58.27
CA ALA A 218 -3.07 19.12 58.42
C ALA A 218 -1.99 19.15 57.34
N THR A 219 -0.80 19.59 57.73
CA THR A 219 0.48 19.39 57.03
C THR A 219 0.85 17.90 57.01
N PRO A 220 1.07 17.27 55.85
CA PRO A 220 1.82 16.03 55.80
C PRO A 220 3.32 16.30 55.74
N ALA A 221 4.03 15.49 56.53
CA ALA A 221 5.44 15.56 56.85
C ALA A 221 6.38 15.25 55.68
N ALA A 222 7.60 15.76 55.83
CA ALA A 222 8.79 15.46 55.06
C ALA A 222 9.22 13.98 55.16
N GLY A 223 9.90 13.51 54.11
CA GLY A 223 10.61 12.22 54.04
C GLY A 223 10.08 11.39 52.88
N THR A 224 10.81 11.20 51.78
CA THR A 224 11.90 10.21 51.75
C THR A 224 12.81 10.53 50.57
N ALA A 225 14.09 10.74 50.86
CA ALA A 225 15.15 10.88 49.88
C ALA A 225 15.41 9.52 49.21
N TRP A 226 15.45 9.51 47.88
CA TRP A 226 15.94 8.37 47.11
C TRP A 226 17.47 8.44 47.03
N PRO A 227 18.20 7.33 47.27
CA PRO A 227 19.63 7.33 47.10
C PRO A 227 20.01 7.46 45.62
N VAL A 228 20.92 8.40 45.37
CA VAL A 228 21.76 8.48 44.18
C VAL A 228 22.51 7.15 44.08
N ALA A 229 22.19 6.36 43.07
CA ALA A 229 22.98 5.19 42.69
C ALA A 229 24.02 5.65 41.66
N ASP A 230 25.27 5.49 42.07
CA ASP A 230 26.48 5.72 41.29
C ASP A 230 26.51 4.95 39.97
N ASP A 231 27.17 5.60 39.02
CA ASP A 231 27.81 5.10 37.82
C ASP A 231 28.65 3.84 38.10
N PRO A 232 28.60 2.84 37.19
CA PRO A 232 29.86 2.25 36.77
C PRO A 232 29.96 2.14 35.24
N GLY A 233 30.99 2.80 34.72
CA GLY A 233 31.64 2.41 33.48
C GLY A 233 32.31 1.03 33.56
N PHE A 234 32.95 0.67 32.44
CA PHE A 234 33.53 -0.63 32.03
C PHE A 234 32.52 -1.52 31.26
N GLY A 235 32.65 -1.74 29.95
CA GLY A 235 33.86 -1.84 29.16
C GLY A 235 34.43 -3.26 29.22
N THR A 236 33.77 -4.21 28.58
CA THR A 236 34.37 -5.48 28.14
C THR A 236 33.65 -6.01 26.90
N THR A 237 34.30 -5.85 25.75
CA THR A 237 34.03 -6.65 24.56
C THR A 237 34.22 -8.13 24.92
N PRO A 238 33.28 -9.02 24.58
CA PRO A 238 33.45 -10.45 24.85
C PRO A 238 34.66 -10.99 24.05
N PRO A 239 35.46 -11.91 24.64
CA PRO A 239 36.58 -12.53 23.94
C PRO A 239 36.06 -13.29 22.71
N GLN A 240 36.62 -12.95 21.55
CA GLN A 240 36.39 -13.68 20.31
C GLN A 240 36.93 -15.11 20.49
N VAL A 241 36.04 -16.08 20.64
CA VAL A 241 36.41 -17.50 20.61
C VAL A 241 36.88 -17.82 19.19
N PRO A 242 38.15 -18.22 18.99
CA PRO A 242 38.64 -18.64 17.68
C PRO A 242 37.86 -19.89 17.28
N ARG A 243 37.02 -19.80 16.24
CA ARG A 243 36.42 -20.98 15.61
C ARG A 243 37.52 -21.74 14.87
N PRO A 244 37.82 -23.00 15.23
CA PRO A 244 38.69 -23.85 14.41
C PRO A 244 37.95 -24.16 13.10
N GLY A 245 38.57 -23.86 11.95
CA GLY A 245 38.07 -24.27 10.63
C GLY A 245 37.81 -23.16 9.60
N PHE A 246 38.30 -21.93 9.79
CA PHE A 246 38.31 -20.93 8.72
C PHE A 246 39.70 -20.85 8.09
N ASP A 247 39.88 -21.62 7.02
CA ASP A 247 41.08 -21.60 6.19
C ASP A 247 41.31 -20.20 5.60
N SER A 248 42.47 -19.64 5.93
CA SER A 248 42.97 -18.37 5.40
C SER A 248 43.62 -18.60 4.04
N ALA A 249 42.83 -18.99 3.06
CA ALA A 249 43.25 -19.12 1.66
C ALA A 249 42.37 -18.26 0.74
N ALA A 250 42.25 -16.97 1.06
CA ALA A 250 41.74 -15.97 0.14
C ALA A 250 42.84 -15.60 -0.86
N GLY A 251 43.00 -16.44 -1.89
CA GLY A 251 43.72 -16.06 -3.09
C GLY A 251 43.04 -14.86 -3.73
N VAL A 252 43.79 -13.76 -3.87
CA VAL A 252 43.40 -12.55 -4.60
C VAL A 252 43.10 -12.96 -6.05
N ARG A 253 41.81 -13.03 -6.41
CA ARG A 253 41.40 -13.12 -7.81
C ARG A 253 41.53 -11.74 -8.45
N PRO A 254 42.25 -11.58 -9.57
CA PRO A 254 42.26 -10.32 -10.30
C PRO A 254 40.84 -10.00 -10.81
N ALA A 255 40.45 -8.73 -10.69
CA ALA A 255 39.16 -8.22 -11.14
C ALA A 255 38.98 -8.51 -12.63
N GLN A 256 37.92 -9.24 -12.95
CA GLN A 256 37.50 -9.51 -14.32
C GLN A 256 36.81 -8.25 -14.87
N PRO A 257 37.18 -7.75 -16.06
CA PRO A 257 36.57 -6.55 -16.63
C PRO A 257 35.06 -6.77 -16.91
N ALA A 258 34.26 -5.75 -16.63
CA ALA A 258 32.80 -5.77 -16.66
C ALA A 258 32.18 -6.00 -18.07
N ASP A 259 32.99 -6.06 -19.12
CA ASP A 259 32.53 -6.14 -20.50
C ASP A 259 32.23 -7.58 -20.99
N ALA A 260 32.43 -8.60 -20.16
CA ALA A 260 32.18 -10.00 -20.53
C ALA A 260 30.76 -10.51 -20.16
N ALA A 261 29.94 -9.72 -19.45
CA ALA A 261 28.62 -10.14 -18.98
C ALA A 261 27.47 -9.86 -19.97
N THR A 262 27.69 -9.08 -21.03
CA THR A 262 26.68 -8.74 -22.06
C THR A 262 26.57 -9.75 -23.20
N LEU A 263 27.42 -10.79 -23.24
CA LEU A 263 27.46 -11.79 -24.32
C LEU A 263 26.75 -13.11 -24.00
N ARG A 264 26.17 -13.29 -22.81
CA ARG A 264 25.24 -14.39 -22.55
C ARG A 264 23.82 -13.91 -22.74
N GLY A 265 23.39 -13.99 -24.00
CA GLY A 265 22.07 -13.61 -24.48
C GLY A 265 20.96 -14.01 -23.51
N THR A 266 20.26 -13.00 -23.00
CA THR A 266 18.91 -13.15 -22.50
C THR A 266 18.10 -13.89 -23.55
N PRO A 267 17.41 -15.00 -23.22
CA PRO A 267 16.59 -15.70 -24.20
C PRO A 267 15.56 -14.71 -24.75
N ASP A 268 15.58 -14.57 -26.08
CA ASP A 268 14.81 -13.62 -26.87
C ASP A 268 13.38 -13.52 -26.35
N LEU A 269 12.93 -12.31 -26.03
CA LEU A 269 11.56 -12.05 -25.57
C LEU A 269 10.53 -12.60 -26.57
N ALA A 270 10.90 -12.70 -27.85
CA ALA A 270 10.09 -13.33 -28.88
C ALA A 270 9.88 -14.83 -28.64
N ALA A 271 10.89 -15.56 -28.16
CA ALA A 271 10.77 -16.99 -27.83
C ALA A 271 9.87 -17.23 -26.62
N ARG A 272 9.95 -16.36 -25.60
CA ARG A 272 9.04 -16.40 -24.44
C ARG A 272 7.60 -16.06 -24.82
N ALA A 273 7.42 -15.08 -25.70
CA ALA A 273 6.09 -14.71 -26.20
C ALA A 273 5.46 -15.83 -27.04
N ALA A 274 6.26 -16.51 -27.87
CA ALA A 274 5.80 -17.67 -28.65
C ALA A 274 5.39 -18.85 -27.75
N ASP A 275 6.17 -19.15 -26.71
CA ASP A 275 5.88 -20.24 -25.79
C ASP A 275 4.64 -19.95 -24.92
N LEU A 276 4.42 -18.68 -24.55
CA LEU A 276 3.21 -18.24 -23.85
C LEU A 276 1.98 -18.31 -24.77
N ALA A 277 2.10 -17.89 -26.03
CA ALA A 277 1.02 -18.00 -27.02
C ALA A 277 0.62 -19.47 -27.27
N ALA A 278 1.58 -20.40 -27.31
CA ALA A 278 1.31 -21.83 -27.47
C ALA A 278 0.55 -22.41 -26.26
N ARG A 279 0.89 -22.01 -25.03
CA ARG A 279 0.16 -22.46 -23.82
C ARG A 279 -1.25 -21.91 -23.75
N VAL A 280 -1.45 -20.65 -24.14
CA VAL A 280 -2.79 -20.06 -24.23
C VAL A 280 -3.62 -20.76 -25.31
N ALA A 281 -3.04 -21.07 -26.46
CA ALA A 281 -3.72 -21.83 -27.50
C ALA A 281 -4.13 -23.23 -27.01
N ASN A 282 -3.28 -23.94 -26.28
CA ASN A 282 -3.61 -25.26 -25.70
C ASN A 282 -4.66 -25.17 -24.58
N LEU A 283 -4.67 -24.08 -23.80
CA LEU A 283 -5.67 -23.85 -22.77
C LEU A 283 -7.05 -23.55 -23.38
N VAL A 284 -7.08 -22.73 -24.44
CA VAL A 284 -8.29 -22.35 -25.17
C VAL A 284 -8.82 -23.50 -26.02
N ALA A 285 -7.94 -24.36 -26.54
CA ALA A 285 -8.32 -25.54 -27.31
C ALA A 285 -8.92 -26.66 -26.45
N GLY A 286 -8.83 -26.58 -25.12
CA GLY A 286 -9.63 -27.40 -24.21
C GLY A 286 -9.42 -28.93 -24.31
N ARG A 287 -8.47 -29.43 -23.51
CA ARG A 287 -8.70 -30.55 -22.58
C ARG A 287 -9.29 -31.87 -23.16
N ASP A 288 -8.41 -32.80 -23.51
CA ASP A 288 -8.64 -34.25 -23.47
C ASP A 288 -7.51 -34.95 -22.70
N PHE A 289 -7.57 -34.91 -21.36
CA PHE A 289 -6.90 -35.91 -20.52
C PHE A 289 -7.90 -36.34 -19.43
N GLY A 290 -8.12 -37.66 -19.37
CA GLY A 290 -9.31 -38.34 -18.87
C GLY A 290 -9.76 -38.09 -17.41
N GLN A 291 -11.09 -37.98 -17.28
CA GLN A 291 -12.03 -38.40 -16.21
C GLN A 291 -11.81 -38.05 -14.71
N PRO A 292 -12.86 -38.13 -13.84
CA PRO A 292 -14.31 -38.17 -14.07
C PRO A 292 -15.11 -37.10 -13.29
N GLN A 293 -16.32 -36.82 -13.79
CA GLN A 293 -17.54 -36.32 -13.12
C GLN A 293 -17.38 -35.30 -11.97
N SER A 294 -17.44 -34.01 -12.30
CA SER A 294 -18.07 -33.02 -11.42
C SER A 294 -19.09 -32.23 -12.23
N THR A 295 -20.33 -32.28 -11.77
CA THR A 295 -21.56 -31.66 -12.29
C THR A 295 -21.34 -30.27 -12.91
N ASN A 296 -21.51 -30.20 -14.23
CA ASN A 296 -21.40 -28.98 -15.03
C ASN A 296 -22.71 -28.16 -14.94
N LEU A 297 -22.68 -27.07 -14.16
CA LEU A 297 -23.70 -26.01 -14.15
C LEU A 297 -23.66 -25.16 -15.45
N SER A 298 -22.66 -25.37 -16.30
CA SER A 298 -22.43 -24.68 -17.57
C SER A 298 -23.46 -25.04 -18.65
N ALA A 299 -24.19 -26.14 -18.50
CA ALA A 299 -25.19 -26.61 -19.48
C ALA A 299 -26.50 -25.80 -19.45
N TYR A 300 -26.73 -24.97 -18.42
CA TYR A 300 -27.98 -24.23 -18.25
C TYR A 300 -27.94 -22.76 -18.69
N LEU A 301 -26.77 -22.22 -19.10
CA LEU A 301 -26.61 -20.78 -19.38
C LEU A 301 -26.10 -20.45 -20.81
N GLY A 302 -25.88 -21.44 -21.67
CA GLY A 302 -25.39 -21.21 -23.03
C GLY A 302 -26.43 -21.56 -24.09
N GLY A 303 -27.10 -20.55 -24.67
CA GLY A 303 -27.91 -20.73 -25.87
C GLY A 303 -27.07 -21.26 -27.05
N PRO A 304 -27.61 -22.16 -27.88
CA PRO A 304 -26.86 -22.76 -28.98
C PRO A 304 -26.78 -21.78 -30.16
N GLY A 305 -25.61 -21.18 -30.40
CA GLY A 305 -25.44 -20.37 -31.62
C GLY A 305 -24.07 -19.74 -31.90
N GLU A 306 -23.30 -19.30 -30.90
CA GLU A 306 -22.23 -18.29 -31.17
C GLU A 306 -20.78 -18.72 -30.91
N GLN A 307 -20.49 -19.97 -30.55
CA GLN A 307 -19.11 -20.38 -30.21
C GLN A 307 -18.13 -20.59 -31.38
N PRO A 308 -18.50 -21.07 -32.59
CA PRO A 308 -17.49 -21.31 -33.64
C PRO A 308 -16.92 -20.00 -34.23
N ASP A 309 -17.71 -18.91 -34.22
CA ASP A 309 -17.30 -17.63 -34.81
C ASP A 309 -16.22 -16.92 -34.01
N ARG A 310 -16.18 -17.10 -32.68
CA ARG A 310 -15.20 -16.44 -31.82
C ARG A 310 -13.81 -17.03 -31.97
N ALA A 311 -13.70 -18.34 -32.13
CA ALA A 311 -12.43 -19.02 -32.39
C ALA A 311 -11.87 -18.65 -33.77
N GLU A 312 -12.73 -18.58 -34.79
CA GLU A 312 -12.39 -18.12 -36.14
C GLU A 312 -11.93 -16.65 -36.14
N GLN A 313 -12.60 -15.78 -35.36
CA GLN A 313 -12.26 -14.37 -35.22
C GLN A 313 -10.90 -14.17 -34.54
N VAL A 314 -10.59 -14.96 -33.50
CA VAL A 314 -9.27 -14.96 -32.85
C VAL A 314 -8.18 -15.44 -33.82
N ARG A 315 -8.43 -16.50 -34.60
CA ARG A 315 -7.48 -16.98 -35.63
C ARG A 315 -7.21 -15.91 -36.70
N ARG A 316 -8.25 -15.22 -37.20
CA ARG A 316 -8.09 -14.13 -38.17
C ARG A 316 -7.32 -12.94 -37.60
N THR A 317 -7.52 -12.63 -36.33
CA THR A 317 -6.83 -11.53 -35.65
C THR A 317 -5.36 -11.87 -35.42
N ALA A 318 -5.06 -13.10 -34.98
CA ALA A 318 -3.69 -13.60 -34.83
C ALA A 318 -2.94 -13.64 -36.18
N ALA A 319 -3.58 -14.09 -37.25
CA ALA A 319 -2.99 -14.09 -38.59
C ALA A 319 -2.66 -12.67 -39.10
N ARG A 320 -3.52 -11.68 -38.83
CA ARG A 320 -3.26 -10.26 -39.16
C ARG A 320 -2.08 -9.69 -38.38
N LEU A 321 -1.97 -10.00 -37.09
CA LEU A 321 -0.85 -9.56 -36.26
C LEU A 321 0.47 -10.19 -36.71
N ALA A 322 0.48 -11.47 -37.04
CA ALA A 322 1.66 -12.16 -37.57
C ALA A 322 2.12 -11.56 -38.91
N ALA A 323 1.19 -11.26 -39.82
CA ALA A 323 1.51 -10.64 -41.11
C ALA A 323 2.07 -9.22 -40.97
N ASN A 324 1.55 -8.42 -40.03
CA ASN A 324 2.07 -7.08 -39.74
C ASN A 324 3.46 -7.12 -39.09
N SER A 325 3.72 -8.10 -38.22
CA SER A 325 5.04 -8.31 -37.62
C SER A 325 6.11 -8.68 -38.66
N ALA A 326 5.77 -9.54 -39.63
CA ALA A 326 6.67 -9.92 -40.71
C ALA A 326 7.03 -8.73 -41.64
N ARG A 327 6.08 -7.82 -41.91
CA ARG A 327 6.33 -6.62 -42.72
C ARG A 327 7.28 -5.62 -42.04
N ASN A 328 7.19 -5.44 -40.73
CA ASN A 328 8.10 -4.54 -40.00
C ASN A 328 9.52 -5.07 -39.90
N ARG A 329 9.72 -6.40 -39.98
CA ARG A 329 11.07 -7.00 -39.95
C ARG A 329 11.87 -6.73 -41.24
N GLY A 330 11.20 -6.57 -42.38
CA GLY A 330 11.86 -6.30 -43.67
C GLY A 330 12.40 -4.87 -43.83
N LEU A 331 11.83 -3.89 -43.12
CA LEU A 331 12.24 -2.48 -43.22
C LEU A 331 13.48 -2.17 -42.36
N ASN A 332 13.68 -2.87 -41.24
CA ASN A 332 14.83 -2.64 -40.37
C ASN A 332 16.11 -3.38 -40.82
N GLN A 333 16.00 -4.44 -41.62
CA GLN A 333 17.18 -5.16 -42.13
C GLN A 333 17.89 -4.44 -43.31
N ARG A 334 17.22 -3.53 -44.01
CA ARG A 334 17.85 -2.80 -45.13
C ARG A 334 18.66 -1.57 -44.70
N ARG A 335 18.56 -1.12 -43.44
CA ARG A 335 19.30 0.05 -42.96
C ARG A 335 20.67 -0.26 -42.37
N SER A 336 20.98 -1.52 -42.08
CA SER A 336 22.24 -1.88 -41.40
C SER A 336 23.37 -2.32 -42.34
N VAL A 337 23.16 -2.30 -43.67
CA VAL A 337 24.17 -2.76 -44.64
C VAL A 337 24.86 -1.59 -45.35
N ASP A 338 24.27 -0.39 -45.36
CA ASP A 338 24.83 0.77 -46.08
C ASP A 338 25.76 1.67 -45.22
N ASP A 339 25.89 1.43 -43.92
CA ASP A 339 26.70 2.29 -43.02
C ASP A 339 28.15 1.81 -42.78
N GLU A 340 28.61 0.73 -43.43
CA GLU A 340 29.94 0.14 -43.17
C GLU A 340 31.01 0.38 -44.26
N LEU A 341 30.71 1.15 -45.32
CA LEU A 341 31.63 1.42 -46.43
C LEU A 341 31.84 2.93 -46.65
N GLY A 342 32.58 3.60 -45.76
CA GLY A 342 32.78 5.03 -45.97
C GLY A 342 33.71 5.78 -45.02
N SER A 343 34.89 5.26 -44.67
CA SER A 343 35.95 6.15 -44.14
C SER A 343 37.35 5.60 -44.37
N ALA A 344 37.88 5.85 -45.58
CA ALA A 344 39.31 5.85 -45.83
C ALA A 344 39.66 7.16 -46.54
N ARG A 345 40.26 8.11 -45.80
CA ARG A 345 40.90 9.31 -46.37
C ARG A 345 42.38 8.99 -46.64
N PRO A 346 42.93 9.31 -47.82
CA PRO A 346 44.38 9.37 -48.00
C PRO A 346 44.92 10.74 -47.60
N ILE A 347 46.21 10.74 -47.26
CA ILE A 347 47.09 11.87 -46.91
C ILE A 347 47.47 12.64 -48.17
#